data_AF-A0A1I7XUA3-F1
#
_entry.id   AF-A0A1I7XUA3-F1
#
_cell.length_a   1.000
_cell.length_b   1.000
_cell.length_c   1.000
_cell.angle_alpha   90.00
_cell.angle_beta   90.00
_cell.angle_gamma   90.00
#
_symmetry.space_group_name_H-M   'P 1'
#
loop_
_entity.id
_entity.type
_entity.pdbx_description
1 polymer ?
#
loop_
_entity_poly.entity_id
_entity_poly.type
_entity_poly.pdbx_seq_one_letter_code
_entity_poly.pdbx_strand_id
1 'polypeptide(L)'
;MGKGIAVEFKKRFGGIAELKKQIAQVVMINSYTGGKRTGTAAFLNKDRLIFYLITKKTWKNKPTYESLQKSLEVKRETFLLHVPDLGVVQDMCSVMVKRDIRGVVMPKIGCGLDRLEWNKVHEIIKRTVSKVDIKIVICTL
;
A
#
# COMPACT_ATOMS: atom_id res chain seq x y z
N MET A 1 -12.04 6.82 1.33
CA MET A 1 -11.93 7.09 -0.12
C MET A 1 -13.07 8.00 -0.55
N GLY A 2 -12.98 9.30 -0.25
CA GLY A 2 -14.07 10.27 -0.50
C GLY A 2 -13.62 11.57 -1.18
N LYS A 3 -12.32 11.73 -1.45
CA LYS A 3 -11.75 12.87 -2.19
C LYS A 3 -10.57 12.43 -3.05
N GLY A 4 -10.26 13.20 -4.09
CA GLY A 4 -9.13 12.96 -5.00
C GLY A 4 -9.24 11.65 -5.79
N ILE A 5 -8.10 11.14 -6.26
CA ILE A 5 -8.00 9.91 -7.05
C ILE A 5 -8.62 8.68 -6.36
N ALA A 6 -8.69 8.69 -5.03
CA ALA A 6 -9.31 7.61 -4.25
C ALA A 6 -10.82 7.46 -4.52
N VAL A 7 -11.52 8.52 -4.93
CA VAL A 7 -12.94 8.44 -5.34
C VAL A 7 -13.06 7.62 -6.61
N GLU A 8 -12.16 7.85 -7.56
CA GLU A 8 -12.15 7.16 -8.85
C GLU A 8 -11.85 5.67 -8.66
N PHE A 9 -10.87 5.33 -7.82
CA PHE A 9 -10.60 3.93 -7.47
C PHE A 9 -11.79 3.23 -6.83
N LYS A 10 -12.53 3.93 -5.94
CA LYS A 10 -13.75 3.39 -5.33
C LYS A 10 -14.84 3.14 -6.38
N LYS A 11 -15.06 4.09 -7.30
CA LYS A 11 -16.07 3.97 -8.36
C LYS A 11 -15.73 2.85 -9.34
N ARG A 12 -14.47 2.77 -9.77
CA ARG A 12 -14.03 1.86 -10.82
C ARG A 12 -13.81 0.42 -10.35
N PHE A 13 -13.32 0.23 -9.12
CA PHE A 13 -12.89 -1.09 -8.64
C PHE A 13 -13.71 -1.64 -7.47
N GLY A 14 -14.49 -0.80 -6.78
CA GLY A 14 -15.34 -1.24 -5.67
C GLY A 14 -14.55 -1.93 -4.56
N GLY A 15 -14.97 -3.15 -4.18
CA GLY A 15 -14.21 -4.02 -3.27
C GLY A 15 -14.08 -3.53 -1.82
N ILE A 16 -14.89 -2.56 -1.40
CA ILE A 16 -14.75 -1.91 -0.08
C ILE A 16 -14.92 -2.90 1.08
N ALA A 17 -15.85 -3.86 0.97
CA ALA A 17 -16.07 -4.86 2.00
C ALA A 17 -14.85 -5.78 2.17
N GLU A 18 -14.27 -6.22 1.04
CA GLU A 18 -13.08 -7.06 1.01
C GLU A 18 -11.87 -6.34 1.62
N LEU A 19 -11.64 -5.08 1.20
CA LEU A 19 -10.57 -4.25 1.77
C LEU A 19 -10.75 -4.04 3.28
N LYS A 20 -11.98 -3.81 3.75
CA LYS A 20 -12.27 -3.69 5.19
C LYS A 20 -11.96 -4.99 5.94
N LYS A 21 -12.31 -6.14 5.36
CA LYS A 21 -12.02 -7.46 5.94
C LYS A 21 -10.52 -7.68 6.06
N GLN A 22 -9.76 -7.41 5.00
CA GLN A 22 -8.29 -7.48 5.00
C GLN A 22 -7.69 -6.59 6.10
N ILE A 23 -8.14 -5.32 6.19
CA ILE A 23 -7.66 -4.39 7.21
C ILE A 23 -8.00 -4.88 8.63
N ALA A 24 -9.19 -5.44 8.85
CA ALA A 24 -9.57 -5.98 10.16
C ALA A 24 -8.66 -7.16 10.55
N GLN A 25 -8.33 -8.04 9.60
CA GLN A 25 -7.40 -9.16 9.83
C GLN A 25 -5.99 -8.66 10.17
N VAL A 26 -5.47 -7.63 9.49
CA VAL A 26 -4.20 -6.98 9.86
C VAL A 26 -4.20 -6.53 11.32
N VAL A 27 -5.28 -5.89 11.76
CA VAL A 27 -5.41 -5.40 13.14
C VAL A 27 -5.38 -6.57 14.13
N MET A 28 -6.04 -7.69 13.81
CA MET A 28 -6.05 -8.89 14.64
C MET A 28 -4.67 -9.55 14.71
N ILE A 29 -3.98 -9.72 13.58
CA ILE A 29 -2.61 -10.27 13.53
C ILE A 29 -1.65 -9.39 14.32
N ASN A 30 -1.78 -8.07 14.19
CA ASN A 30 -0.96 -7.11 14.90
C ASN A 30 -1.44 -6.83 16.33
N SER A 31 -2.38 -7.59 16.89
CA SER A 31 -2.92 -7.36 18.25
C SER A 31 -1.82 -7.29 19.30
N TYR A 32 -0.84 -8.20 19.23
CA TYR A 32 0.35 -8.20 20.09
C TYR A 32 1.26 -6.96 19.95
N THR A 33 1.15 -6.20 18.85
CA THR A 33 1.88 -4.94 18.63
C THR A 33 0.98 -3.69 18.71
N GLY A 34 -0.19 -3.83 19.34
CA GLY A 34 -1.16 -2.75 19.55
C GLY A 34 -2.12 -2.54 18.37
N GLY A 35 -2.34 -3.56 17.54
CA GLY A 35 -3.34 -3.56 16.45
C GLY A 35 -3.04 -2.55 15.34
N LYS A 36 -1.77 -2.25 15.09
CA LYS A 36 -1.39 -1.19 14.13
C LYS A 36 -1.71 -1.63 12.70
N ARG A 37 -2.61 -0.89 12.05
CA ARG A 37 -2.92 -0.99 10.61
C ARG A 37 -2.17 0.01 9.73
N THR A 38 -1.45 0.95 10.32
CA THR A 38 -0.75 2.00 9.57
C THR A 38 0.63 1.51 9.16
N GLY A 39 1.00 1.75 7.91
CA GLY A 39 2.22 1.19 7.32
C GLY A 39 2.03 -0.20 6.74
N THR A 40 0.80 -0.60 6.42
CA THR A 40 0.50 -1.86 5.72
C THR A 40 -0.18 -1.59 4.37
N ALA A 41 -0.41 -2.63 3.59
CA ALA A 41 -1.15 -2.54 2.32
C ALA A 41 -2.29 -3.56 2.27
N ALA A 42 -3.35 -3.20 1.56
CA ALA A 42 -4.41 -4.13 1.14
C ALA A 42 -4.41 -4.18 -0.39
N PHE A 43 -4.98 -5.22 -0.99
CA PHE A 43 -5.10 -5.28 -2.44
C PHE A 43 -6.40 -5.92 -2.89
N LEU A 44 -6.85 -5.53 -4.09
CA LEU A 44 -7.90 -6.24 -4.81
C LEU A 44 -7.27 -7.03 -5.95
N ASN A 45 -7.71 -8.28 -6.09
CA ASN A 45 -7.34 -9.14 -7.21
C ASN A 45 -8.46 -9.11 -8.26
N LYS A 46 -8.26 -8.34 -9.33
CA LYS A 46 -9.14 -8.25 -10.50
C LYS A 46 -8.34 -8.71 -11.73
N ASP A 47 -8.55 -8.09 -12.89
CA ASP A 47 -7.71 -8.30 -14.09
C ASP A 47 -6.25 -7.84 -13.87
N ARG A 48 -6.04 -7.02 -12.83
CA ARG A 48 -4.74 -6.59 -12.32
C ARG A 48 -4.81 -6.43 -10.82
N LEU A 49 -3.64 -6.38 -10.19
CA LEU A 49 -3.53 -6.07 -8.78
C LEU A 49 -3.67 -4.58 -8.51
N ILE A 50 -4.52 -4.26 -7.54
CA ILE A 50 -4.82 -2.88 -7.16
C ILE A 50 -4.47 -2.71 -5.70
N PHE A 51 -3.37 -2.01 -5.44
CA PHE A 51 -2.86 -1.81 -4.08
C PHE A 51 -3.47 -0.56 -3.41
N TYR A 52 -3.79 -0.72 -2.14
CA TYR A 52 -4.32 0.31 -1.25
C TYR A 52 -3.37 0.44 -0.06
N LEU A 53 -2.49 1.44 -0.12
CA LEU A 53 -1.53 1.73 0.94
C LEU A 53 -2.22 2.40 2.13
N ILE A 54 -2.07 1.82 3.33
CA ILE A 54 -2.72 2.31 4.55
C ILE A 54 -1.72 3.16 5.32
N THR A 55 -1.63 4.43 4.93
CA THR A 55 -0.60 5.35 5.42
C THR A 55 -1.04 6.20 6.62
N LYS A 56 -2.31 6.10 7.03
CA LYS A 56 -2.87 6.89 8.15
C LYS A 56 -4.00 6.14 8.85
N LYS A 57 -4.17 6.43 10.15
CA LYS A 57 -5.24 5.82 10.97
C LYS A 57 -6.63 6.24 10.52
N THR A 58 -6.85 7.52 10.25
CA THR A 58 -8.13 8.03 9.76
C THR A 58 -7.89 9.06 8.67
N TRP A 59 -8.94 9.39 7.91
CA TRP A 59 -8.83 10.39 6.84
C TRP A 59 -8.45 11.78 7.35
N LYS A 60 -8.74 12.10 8.63
CA LYS A 60 -8.41 13.38 9.28
C LYS A 60 -6.92 13.52 9.57
N ASN A 61 -6.24 12.40 9.83
CA ASN A 61 -4.79 12.40 10.06
C ASN A 61 -4.03 12.66 8.76
N LYS A 62 -2.79 13.12 8.90
CA LYS A 62 -1.82 13.16 7.80
C LYS A 62 -0.94 11.91 7.87
N PRO A 63 -0.56 11.33 6.71
CA PRO A 63 0.44 10.28 6.70
C PRO A 63 1.81 10.86 7.07
N THR A 64 2.72 10.00 7.52
CA THR A 64 4.13 10.35 7.72
C THR A 64 4.97 9.69 6.63
N TYR A 65 6.19 10.19 6.39
CA TYR A 65 7.14 9.52 5.49
C TYR A 65 7.41 8.08 5.92
N GLU A 66 7.50 7.84 7.22
CA GLU A 66 7.68 6.51 7.80
C GLU A 66 6.50 5.58 7.50
N SER A 67 5.25 6.04 7.66
CA SER A 67 4.09 5.20 7.39
C SER A 67 3.93 4.90 5.89
N LEU A 68 4.29 5.85 5.04
CA LEU A 68 4.35 5.63 3.59
C LEU A 68 5.42 4.60 3.24
N GLN A 69 6.64 4.79 3.73
CA GLN A 69 7.75 3.85 3.50
C GLN A 69 7.37 2.45 3.95
N LYS A 70 6.86 2.29 5.18
CA LYS A 70 6.45 0.98 5.71
C LYS A 70 5.41 0.29 4.84
N SER A 71 4.44 1.03 4.29
CA SER A 71 3.44 0.45 3.38
C SER A 71 3.99 -0.02 2.03
N LEU A 72 5.15 0.51 1.63
CA LEU A 72 5.87 0.15 0.40
C LEU A 72 6.94 -0.92 0.64
N GLU A 73 7.50 -0.99 1.85
CA GLU A 73 8.78 -1.62 2.14
C GLU A 73 8.70 -3.12 2.41
N VAL A 74 9.48 -3.90 1.65
CA VAL A 74 9.86 -5.27 1.99
C VAL A 74 10.81 -5.24 3.17
N LYS A 75 10.37 -5.76 4.32
CA LYS A 75 11.32 -6.28 5.30
C LYS A 75 11.53 -7.76 5.01
N ARG A 76 12.78 -8.12 4.68
CA ARG A 76 13.21 -9.51 4.40
C ARG A 76 12.84 -10.47 5.55
N GLU A 77 12.79 -9.98 6.78
CA GLU A 77 12.37 -10.73 7.97
C GLU A 77 10.86 -11.04 8.03
N THR A 78 10.02 -10.24 7.37
CA THR A 78 8.56 -10.40 7.36
C THR A 78 8.09 -11.41 6.31
N PHE A 79 8.99 -11.89 5.45
CA PHE A 79 8.74 -12.96 4.50
C PHE A 79 8.32 -14.27 5.19
N LEU A 80 8.72 -14.48 6.45
CA LEU A 80 8.42 -15.68 7.24
C LEU A 80 7.01 -15.69 7.87
N LEU A 81 6.27 -14.58 7.85
CA LEU A 81 4.89 -14.48 8.35
C LEU A 81 3.87 -14.25 7.21
N HIS A 82 4.15 -14.75 6.01
CA HIS A 82 3.17 -14.77 4.94
C HIS A 82 2.17 -15.91 5.18
N VAL A 83 0.93 -15.59 5.54
CA VAL A 83 -0.20 -16.51 5.45
C VAL A 83 -0.85 -16.31 4.07
N PRO A 84 -0.55 -17.16 3.06
CA PRO A 84 -0.86 -16.88 1.66
C PRO A 84 -2.36 -16.80 1.35
N ASP A 85 -3.19 -17.47 2.16
CA ASP A 85 -4.63 -17.64 1.92
C ASP A 85 -5.50 -16.51 2.48
N LEU A 86 -4.93 -15.55 3.22
CA LEU A 86 -5.71 -14.49 3.88
C LEU A 86 -5.87 -13.19 3.07
N GLY A 87 -5.25 -13.05 1.90
CA GLY A 87 -5.42 -11.86 1.04
C GLY A 87 -4.86 -10.56 1.64
N VAL A 88 -4.08 -10.66 2.72
CA VAL A 88 -3.45 -9.53 3.41
C VAL A 88 -1.94 -9.62 3.21
N VAL A 89 -1.32 -8.50 2.87
CA VAL A 89 0.14 -8.42 2.75
C VAL A 89 0.70 -7.28 3.58
N GLN A 90 1.81 -7.56 4.23
CA GLN A 90 2.50 -6.56 5.05
C GLN A 90 3.11 -5.47 4.16
N ASP A 91 3.52 -5.83 2.94
CA ASP A 91 4.10 -4.93 1.95
C ASP A 91 3.69 -5.27 0.51
N MET A 92 3.69 -4.25 -0.35
CA MET A 92 3.31 -4.38 -1.76
C MET A 92 4.30 -5.25 -2.55
N CYS A 93 5.59 -5.03 -2.33
CA CYS A 93 6.65 -5.62 -3.13
C CYS A 93 6.74 -7.16 -2.99
N SER A 94 6.42 -7.73 -1.83
CA SER A 94 6.36 -9.19 -1.63
C SER A 94 5.30 -9.85 -2.51
N VAL A 95 4.13 -9.21 -2.66
CA VAL A 95 3.10 -9.68 -3.59
C VAL A 95 3.61 -9.64 -5.02
N MET A 96 4.33 -8.58 -5.37
CA MET A 96 4.83 -8.39 -6.72
C MET A 96 5.84 -9.48 -7.08
N VAL A 97 6.80 -9.77 -6.19
CA VAL A 97 7.79 -10.85 -6.41
C VAL A 97 7.10 -12.20 -6.53
N LYS A 98 6.18 -12.53 -5.61
CA LYS A 98 5.49 -13.83 -5.61
C LYS A 98 4.63 -14.05 -6.86
N ARG A 99 4.11 -12.99 -7.47
CA ARG A 99 3.22 -13.05 -8.64
C ARG A 99 3.92 -12.64 -9.94
N ASP A 100 5.26 -12.58 -9.96
CA ASP A 100 6.09 -12.13 -11.09
C ASP A 100 5.59 -10.81 -11.73
N ILE A 101 5.22 -9.85 -10.89
CA ILE A 101 4.77 -8.52 -11.33
C ILE A 101 6.00 -7.65 -11.55
N ARG A 102 6.24 -7.30 -12.81
CA ARG A 102 7.41 -6.50 -13.23
C ARG A 102 7.12 -5.01 -13.42
N GLY A 103 5.89 -4.58 -13.14
CA GLY A 103 5.47 -3.21 -13.38
C GLY A 103 4.41 -2.71 -12.40
N VAL A 104 4.54 -1.45 -11.97
CA VAL A 104 3.52 -0.73 -11.21
C VAL A 104 3.27 0.64 -11.82
N VAL A 105 1.99 1.00 -11.87
CA VAL A 105 1.54 2.34 -12.29
C VAL A 105 0.91 3.01 -11.09
N MET A 106 1.34 4.24 -10.78
CA MET A 106 0.80 4.99 -9.64
C MET A 106 0.77 6.50 -9.92
N PRO A 107 -0.15 7.25 -9.29
CA PRO A 107 -0.09 8.71 -9.29
C PRO A 107 1.01 9.20 -8.33
N LYS A 108 1.18 10.52 -8.20
CA LYS A 108 1.99 11.14 -7.13
C LYS A 108 1.36 10.89 -5.74
N ILE A 109 1.61 9.71 -5.17
CA ILE A 109 1.02 9.26 -3.90
C ILE A 109 1.45 10.16 -2.73
N GLY A 110 0.54 10.41 -1.79
CA GLY A 110 0.82 11.20 -0.58
C GLY A 110 1.03 12.71 -0.77
N CYS A 111 1.07 13.24 -2.00
CA CYS A 111 1.52 14.61 -2.25
C CYS A 111 0.42 15.68 -2.40
N GLY A 112 -0.85 15.26 -2.57
CA GLY A 112 -1.99 16.19 -2.66
C GLY A 112 -2.55 16.55 -1.29
N LEU A 113 -3.76 16.06 -1.01
CA LEU A 113 -4.45 16.28 0.28
C LEU A 113 -3.67 15.81 1.51
N ASP A 114 -2.72 14.90 1.31
CA ASP A 114 -1.87 14.32 2.33
C ASP A 114 -0.61 15.17 2.63
N ARG A 115 -0.31 16.18 1.79
CA ARG A 115 0.72 17.22 2.00
C ARG A 115 2.16 16.74 2.16
N LEU A 116 2.50 15.52 1.74
CA LEU A 116 3.90 15.11 1.63
C LEU A 116 4.56 15.78 0.42
N GLU A 117 5.87 16.00 0.50
CA GLU A 117 6.62 16.57 -0.61
C GLU A 117 7.00 15.47 -1.61
N TRP A 118 6.72 15.71 -2.89
CA TRP A 118 6.96 14.71 -3.93
C TRP A 118 8.43 14.29 -4.03
N ASN A 119 9.38 15.22 -3.89
CA ASN A 119 10.81 14.88 -3.98
C ASN A 119 11.20 13.84 -2.92
N LYS A 120 10.74 14.01 -1.68
CA LYS A 120 10.97 13.06 -0.58
C LYS A 120 10.25 11.74 -0.79
N VAL A 121 8.99 11.79 -1.24
CA VAL A 121 8.22 10.59 -1.58
C VAL A 121 8.88 9.79 -2.70
N HIS A 122 9.34 10.47 -3.74
CA HIS A 122 10.00 9.88 -4.88
C HIS A 122 11.31 9.18 -4.48
N GLU A 123 12.12 9.80 -3.61
CA GLU A 123 13.30 9.15 -3.03
C GLU A 123 12.97 7.90 -2.23
N ILE A 124 11.91 7.95 -1.40
CA ILE A 124 11.44 6.78 -0.65
C ILE A 124 11.05 5.66 -1.61
N ILE A 125 10.23 5.97 -2.63
CA ILE A 125 9.82 4.98 -3.64
C ILE A 125 11.05 4.38 -4.32
N LYS A 126 11.97 5.22 -4.79
CA LYS A 126 13.19 4.76 -5.47
C LYS A 126 14.02 3.84 -4.58
N ARG A 127 14.28 4.22 -3.33
CA ARG A 127 15.06 3.42 -2.36
C ARG A 127 14.36 2.11 -2.00
N THR A 128 13.04 2.13 -1.88
CA THR A 128 12.27 0.96 -1.47
C THR A 128 12.14 -0.04 -2.62
N VAL A 129 11.89 0.44 -3.83
CA VAL A 129 11.65 -0.40 -5.00
C VAL A 129 12.96 -0.79 -5.70
N SER A 130 14.06 -0.07 -5.56
CA SER A 130 15.36 -0.48 -6.13
C SER A 130 15.86 -1.83 -5.64
N LYS A 131 15.27 -2.37 -4.57
CA LYS A 131 15.56 -3.71 -4.04
C LYS A 131 14.91 -4.84 -4.85
N VAL A 132 14.02 -4.50 -5.79
CA VAL A 132 13.24 -5.43 -6.60
C VAL A 132 13.22 -4.95 -8.06
N ASP A 133 13.31 -5.87 -9.02
CA ASP A 133 13.32 -5.53 -10.45
C ASP A 133 11.91 -5.18 -10.96
N ILE A 134 11.45 -3.98 -10.62
CA ILE A 134 10.10 -3.51 -10.90
C ILE A 134 10.13 -2.15 -11.60
N LYS A 135 9.53 -2.10 -12.78
CA LYS A 135 9.31 -0.86 -13.52
C LYS A 135 8.22 -0.01 -12.88
N ILE A 136 8.54 1.23 -12.52
CA ILE A 136 7.56 2.19 -11.99
C ILE A 136 7.20 3.20 -13.07
N VAL A 137 5.90 3.38 -13.30
CA VAL A 137 5.38 4.46 -14.13
C VAL A 137 4.56 5.40 -13.25
N ILE A 138 4.95 6.67 -13.24
CA ILE A 138 4.30 7.71 -12.44
C ILE A 138 3.41 8.51 -13.36
N CYS A 139 2.10 8.48 -13.11
CA CYS A 139 1.13 9.25 -13.89
C CYS A 139 0.89 10.61 -13.25
N THR A 140 1.00 11.67 -14.05
CA THR A 140 0.52 13.01 -13.72
C THR A 140 -0.66 13.34 -14.61
N LEU A 141 -1.61 14.10 -14.06
CA LEU A 141 -2.62 14.79 -14.87
C LEU A 141 -2.00 16.03 -15.49
#